data_AF-A0A225WCA2-F1
#
_entry.id   AF-A0A225WCA2-F1
#
_cell.length_a   1.000
_cell.length_b   1.000
_cell.length_c   1.000
_cell.angle_alpha   90.00
_cell.angle_beta   90.00
_cell.angle_gamma   90.00
#
_symmetry.space_group_name_H-M   'P 1'
#
loop_
_entity.id
_entity.type
_entity.pdbx_description
1 polymer ?
#
loop_
_entity_poly.entity_id
_entity_poly.type
_entity_poly.pdbx_seq_one_letter_code
_entity_poly.pdbx_strand_id
1 'polypeptide(L)'
;MSVSIKRSKTKISSLTTSDDIFKGDTYGRLLRVAELIDGEVTPNEEKELPFIKSIIMKLKIKNWIKNEKTDEFVLAKLGIMGLTGKSLTASSNYKEFQAFQIGRWLKKDTPTTKVFADLNLNNLPHGTDAVEYKTYLKYVEALGKRAYQYDFKVWRNLFGGGTRQELLEKARILKPLVTSETDLILMVGTRAVLELDGPINFSILGLAGFGL
;
A
#
# COMPACT_ATOMS: atom_id res chain seq x y z
N MET A 1 -36.43 -62.11 -0.90
CA MET A 1 -35.26 -61.43 -0.32
C MET A 1 -35.38 -59.95 -0.64
N SER A 2 -35.69 -59.13 0.36
CA SER A 2 -35.83 -57.67 0.21
C SER A 2 -34.94 -57.01 1.26
N VAL A 3 -33.92 -56.28 0.83
CA VAL A 3 -32.97 -55.61 1.72
C VAL A 3 -33.48 -54.19 1.99
N SER A 4 -33.81 -53.91 3.25
CA SER A 4 -34.18 -52.58 3.75
C SER A 4 -32.93 -51.75 4.05
N ILE A 5 -32.78 -50.60 3.40
CA ILE A 5 -31.70 -49.63 3.68
C ILE A 5 -32.20 -48.67 4.77
N LYS A 6 -31.65 -48.80 5.99
CA LYS A 6 -31.86 -47.85 7.09
C LYS A 6 -31.15 -46.53 6.78
N ARG A 7 -31.93 -45.44 6.69
CA ARG A 7 -31.41 -44.05 6.64
C ARG A 7 -30.89 -43.65 8.02
N SER A 8 -29.59 -43.39 8.15
CA SER A 8 -29.01 -42.70 9.30
C SER A 8 -29.21 -41.19 9.15
N LYS A 9 -29.89 -40.57 10.12
CA LYS A 9 -30.00 -39.12 10.26
C LYS A 9 -28.79 -38.63 11.07
N THR A 10 -27.82 -37.99 10.42
CA THR A 10 -26.77 -37.25 11.12
C THR A 10 -27.26 -35.84 11.37
N LYS A 11 -27.46 -35.53 12.66
CA LYS A 11 -27.84 -34.24 13.22
C LYS A 11 -26.63 -33.30 13.14
N ILE A 12 -26.61 -32.38 12.18
CA ILE A 12 -25.61 -31.31 12.15
C ILE A 12 -26.15 -30.18 13.04
N SER A 13 -25.54 -30.06 14.21
CA SER A 13 -25.76 -28.98 15.17
C SER A 13 -25.33 -27.63 14.59
N SER A 14 -26.20 -26.66 14.81
CA SER A 14 -26.10 -25.24 14.52
C SER A 14 -24.77 -24.59 14.88
N LEU A 15 -24.13 -23.96 13.89
CA LEU A 15 -23.23 -22.83 14.08
C LEU A 15 -23.79 -21.69 13.22
N THR A 16 -24.44 -20.77 13.90
CA THR A 16 -25.06 -19.57 13.34
C THR A 16 -24.00 -18.51 13.03
N THR A 17 -23.93 -18.17 11.75
CA THR A 17 -23.94 -16.79 11.23
C THR A 17 -22.72 -15.90 11.47
N SER A 18 -21.91 -15.73 10.41
CA SER A 18 -21.56 -14.41 9.84
C SER A 18 -21.09 -14.46 8.37
N ASP A 19 -21.52 -15.44 7.56
CA ASP A 19 -21.07 -15.59 6.16
C ASP A 19 -22.15 -15.33 5.09
N ASP A 20 -23.35 -14.92 5.49
CA ASP A 20 -24.51 -14.85 4.59
C ASP A 20 -24.68 -13.52 3.81
N ILE A 21 -23.60 -12.73 3.64
CA ILE A 21 -23.62 -11.47 2.86
C ILE A 21 -22.96 -11.60 1.46
N PHE A 22 -22.27 -12.70 1.16
CA PHE A 22 -21.57 -12.87 -0.14
C PHE A 22 -22.13 -14.01 -1.00
N LYS A 23 -23.40 -13.91 -1.44
CA LYS A 23 -24.03 -14.91 -2.31
C LYS A 23 -23.90 -14.59 -3.81
N GLY A 24 -23.35 -15.55 -4.57
CA GLY A 24 -23.90 -16.00 -5.85
C GLY A 24 -23.22 -15.55 -7.15
N ASP A 25 -23.15 -14.25 -7.42
CA ASP A 25 -22.78 -13.73 -8.76
C ASP A 25 -21.30 -13.32 -8.86
N THR A 26 -20.75 -12.80 -7.76
CA THR A 26 -19.36 -12.32 -7.70
C THR A 26 -18.33 -13.41 -7.95
N TYR A 27 -18.56 -14.64 -7.47
CA TYR A 27 -17.62 -15.74 -7.67
C TYR A 27 -17.53 -16.19 -9.14
N GLY A 28 -18.66 -16.27 -9.85
CA GLY A 28 -18.67 -16.58 -11.29
C GLY A 28 -17.96 -15.49 -12.12
N ARG A 29 -18.16 -14.22 -11.75
CA ARG A 29 -17.46 -13.08 -12.37
C ARG A 29 -15.96 -13.08 -12.06
N LEU A 30 -15.56 -13.42 -10.84
CA LEU A 30 -14.15 -13.54 -10.46
C LEU A 30 -13.43 -14.70 -11.16
N LEU A 31 -14.13 -15.83 -11.40
CA LEU A 31 -13.59 -16.94 -12.19
C LEU A 31 -13.29 -16.54 -13.65
N ARG A 32 -14.20 -15.81 -14.32
CA ARG A 32 -13.94 -15.28 -15.67
C ARG A 32 -12.78 -14.28 -15.70
N VAL A 33 -12.63 -13.48 -14.64
CA VAL A 33 -11.51 -12.54 -14.51
C VAL A 33 -10.16 -13.25 -14.38
N ALA A 34 -10.11 -14.41 -13.71
CA ALA A 34 -8.89 -15.22 -13.63
C ALA A 34 -8.45 -15.73 -15.02
N GLU A 35 -9.41 -16.16 -15.84
CA GLU A 35 -9.16 -16.64 -17.21
C GLU A 35 -8.64 -15.53 -18.15
N LEU A 36 -9.12 -14.28 -17.97
CA LEU A 36 -8.64 -13.11 -18.71
C LEU A 36 -7.22 -12.65 -18.33
N ILE A 37 -6.70 -13.04 -17.16
CA ILE A 37 -5.35 -12.66 -16.71
C ILE A 37 -4.28 -13.48 -17.45
N ASP A 38 -4.62 -14.70 -17.86
CA ASP A 38 -3.71 -15.63 -18.52
C ASP A 38 -3.75 -15.51 -20.06
N GLY A 39 -4.81 -14.95 -20.63
CA GLY A 39 -4.96 -14.75 -22.09
C GLY A 39 -4.69 -13.33 -22.57
N GLU A 40 -4.06 -13.18 -23.74
CA GLU A 40 -4.03 -11.93 -24.51
C GLU A 40 -5.41 -11.72 -25.17
N VAL A 41 -6.41 -11.27 -24.41
CA VAL A 41 -7.79 -11.12 -24.91
C VAL A 41 -8.02 -9.71 -25.44
N THR A 42 -8.35 -9.61 -26.73
CA THR A 42 -8.92 -8.42 -27.38
C THR A 42 -10.35 -8.19 -26.88
N PRO A 43 -10.72 -6.97 -26.41
CA PRO A 43 -12.02 -6.75 -25.78
C PRO A 43 -13.16 -6.90 -26.78
N ASN A 44 -14.13 -7.76 -26.49
CA ASN A 44 -15.42 -7.77 -27.17
C ASN A 44 -16.37 -6.82 -26.41
N GLU A 45 -17.01 -5.90 -27.14
CA GLU A 45 -17.61 -4.64 -26.65
C GLU A 45 -18.95 -4.78 -25.86
N GLU A 46 -19.11 -5.79 -25.01
CA GLU A 46 -20.30 -5.87 -24.15
C GLU A 46 -20.05 -5.26 -22.77
N LYS A 47 -20.38 -3.96 -22.67
CA LYS A 47 -20.68 -3.21 -21.42
C LYS A 47 -19.95 -3.74 -20.17
N GLU A 48 -18.62 -3.66 -20.17
CA GLU A 48 -17.86 -3.88 -18.95
C GLU A 48 -18.25 -2.83 -17.92
N LEU A 49 -18.97 -3.25 -16.87
CA LEU A 49 -19.28 -2.37 -15.75
C LEU A 49 -17.96 -1.80 -15.19
N PRO A 50 -17.86 -0.49 -14.93
CA PRO A 50 -16.60 0.17 -14.56
C PRO A 50 -15.91 -0.44 -13.32
N PHE A 51 -16.66 -1.12 -12.44
CA PHE A 51 -16.10 -1.84 -11.31
C PHE A 51 -15.27 -3.08 -11.73
N ILE A 52 -15.67 -3.79 -12.78
CA ILE A 52 -14.97 -5.00 -13.27
C ILE A 52 -13.60 -4.59 -13.83
N LYS A 53 -13.55 -3.52 -14.63
CA LYS A 53 -12.30 -2.96 -15.14
C LYS A 53 -11.30 -2.65 -14.02
N SER A 54 -11.76 -2.04 -12.91
CA SER A 54 -10.92 -1.75 -11.76
C SER A 54 -10.38 -3.02 -11.07
N ILE A 55 -11.21 -4.07 -10.94
CA ILE A 55 -10.79 -5.36 -10.36
C ILE A 55 -9.73 -6.02 -11.25
N ILE A 56 -9.98 -6.10 -12.56
CA ILE A 56 -9.03 -6.66 -13.53
C ILE A 56 -7.69 -5.92 -13.44
N MET A 57 -7.72 -4.59 -13.42
CA MET A 57 -6.50 -3.78 -13.34
C MET A 57 -5.70 -4.05 -12.04
N LYS A 58 -6.38 -4.12 -10.88
CA LYS A 58 -5.73 -4.46 -9.61
C LYS A 58 -5.06 -5.84 -9.66
N LEU A 59 -5.69 -6.82 -10.29
CA LEU A 59 -5.11 -8.16 -10.43
C LEU A 59 -3.92 -8.17 -11.41
N LYS A 60 -4.01 -7.45 -12.53
CA LYS A 60 -2.89 -7.25 -13.46
C LYS A 60 -1.69 -6.61 -12.75
N ILE A 61 -1.91 -5.56 -11.98
CA ILE A 61 -0.85 -4.89 -11.20
C ILE A 61 -0.22 -5.88 -10.20
N LYS A 62 -1.02 -6.65 -9.46
CA LYS A 62 -0.51 -7.70 -8.56
C LYS A 62 0.34 -8.72 -9.31
N ASN A 63 -0.12 -9.17 -10.48
CA ASN A 63 0.62 -10.11 -11.32
C ASN A 63 1.94 -9.49 -11.84
N TRP A 64 1.94 -8.23 -12.25
CA TRP A 64 3.15 -7.53 -12.69
C TRP A 64 4.16 -7.36 -11.56
N ILE A 65 3.70 -7.06 -10.33
CA ILE A 65 4.56 -6.98 -9.13
C ILE A 65 5.12 -8.36 -8.78
N LYS A 66 4.29 -9.41 -8.83
CA LYS A 66 4.70 -10.79 -8.55
C LYS A 66 5.82 -11.23 -9.50
N ASN A 67 5.64 -10.97 -10.79
CA ASN A 67 6.58 -11.30 -11.86
C ASN A 67 7.67 -10.24 -12.09
N GLU A 68 7.81 -9.26 -11.20
CA GLU A 68 8.89 -8.26 -11.21
C GLU A 68 9.07 -7.54 -12.55
N LYS A 69 7.95 -7.25 -13.23
CA LYS A 69 7.96 -6.50 -14.50
C LYS A 69 8.61 -5.13 -14.29
N THR A 70 9.24 -4.58 -15.33
CA THR A 70 9.92 -3.27 -15.32
C THR A 70 8.94 -2.10 -15.46
N ASP A 71 9.38 -0.87 -15.17
CA ASP A 71 8.56 0.33 -15.34
C ASP A 71 8.19 0.54 -16.81
N GLU A 72 9.16 0.37 -17.70
CA GLU A 72 8.98 0.43 -19.15
C GLU A 72 7.90 -0.55 -19.64
N PHE A 73 7.93 -1.81 -19.17
CA PHE A 73 6.93 -2.80 -19.54
C PHE A 73 5.51 -2.36 -19.13
N VAL A 74 5.35 -1.83 -17.91
CA VAL A 74 4.04 -1.42 -17.40
C VAL A 74 3.57 -0.14 -18.09
N LEU A 75 4.45 0.83 -18.32
CA LEU A 75 4.14 2.04 -19.10
C LEU A 75 3.67 1.68 -20.52
N ALA A 76 4.34 0.73 -21.17
CA ALA A 76 3.97 0.23 -22.49
C ALA A 76 2.59 -0.44 -22.46
N LYS A 77 2.35 -1.37 -21.52
CA LYS A 77 1.04 -2.06 -21.39
C LYS A 77 -0.10 -1.13 -20.95
N LEU A 78 0.20 -0.01 -20.31
CA LEU A 78 -0.77 1.04 -19.97
C LEU A 78 -0.96 2.09 -21.09
N GLY A 79 -0.20 1.99 -22.18
CA GLY A 79 -0.30 2.92 -23.31
C GLY A 79 0.13 4.36 -22.98
N ILE A 80 0.97 4.52 -21.95
CA ILE A 80 1.48 5.83 -21.51
C ILE A 80 3.01 5.94 -21.65
N MET A 81 3.63 4.95 -22.29
CA MET A 81 5.04 5.00 -22.65
C MET A 81 5.30 6.17 -23.61
N GLY A 82 6.37 6.93 -23.34
CA GLY A 82 6.72 8.12 -24.12
C GLY A 82 5.97 9.40 -23.70
N LEU A 83 4.97 9.31 -22.81
CA LEU A 83 4.38 10.50 -22.19
C LEU A 83 5.30 11.03 -21.10
N THR A 84 5.48 12.34 -21.04
CA THR A 84 6.31 13.01 -20.03
C THR A 84 5.57 14.22 -19.42
N GLY A 85 5.96 14.61 -18.21
CA GLY A 85 5.44 15.80 -17.54
C GLY A 85 3.93 15.83 -17.42
N LYS A 86 3.31 16.95 -17.80
CA LYS A 86 1.86 17.16 -17.66
C LYS A 86 1.03 16.11 -18.41
N SER A 87 1.45 15.71 -19.61
CA SER A 87 0.75 14.73 -20.44
C SER A 87 0.69 13.35 -19.77
N LEU A 88 1.77 12.96 -19.07
CA LEU A 88 1.79 11.72 -18.30
C LEU A 88 0.81 11.80 -17.13
N THR A 89 0.87 12.89 -16.34
CA THR A 89 0.05 13.05 -15.14
C THR A 89 -1.45 13.24 -15.42
N ALA A 90 -1.80 13.73 -16.61
CA ALA A 90 -3.19 13.90 -17.04
C ALA A 90 -3.87 12.59 -17.45
N SER A 91 -3.09 11.54 -17.74
CA SER A 91 -3.64 10.23 -18.13
C SER A 91 -4.33 9.53 -16.95
N SER A 92 -5.52 8.99 -17.18
CA SER A 92 -6.23 8.18 -16.18
C SER A 92 -5.44 6.92 -15.80
N ASN A 93 -4.65 6.37 -16.72
CA ASN A 93 -3.82 5.18 -16.51
C ASN A 93 -2.58 5.46 -15.64
N TYR A 94 -2.19 6.73 -15.46
CA TYR A 94 -1.03 7.06 -14.64
C TYR A 94 -1.26 6.73 -13.15
N LYS A 95 -2.51 6.79 -12.67
CA LYS A 95 -2.86 6.32 -11.31
C LYS A 95 -2.58 4.82 -11.12
N GLU A 96 -2.78 4.03 -12.17
CA GLU A 96 -2.51 2.59 -12.15
C GLU A 96 -1.00 2.31 -12.15
N PHE A 97 -0.22 3.14 -12.86
CA PHE A 97 1.23 3.11 -12.79
C PHE A 97 1.75 3.45 -11.38
N GLN A 98 1.21 4.48 -10.72
CA GLN A 98 1.55 4.80 -9.33
C GLN A 98 1.25 3.64 -8.38
N ALA A 99 0.08 3.02 -8.51
CA ALA A 99 -0.30 1.86 -7.69
C ALA A 99 0.69 0.69 -7.89
N PHE A 100 1.13 0.48 -9.12
CA PHE A 100 2.17 -0.49 -9.45
C PHE A 100 3.52 -0.16 -8.79
N GLN A 101 4.00 1.08 -8.89
CA GLN A 101 5.28 1.49 -8.28
C GLN A 101 5.25 1.33 -6.75
N ILE A 102 4.21 1.85 -6.09
CA ILE A 102 4.00 1.72 -4.64
C ILE A 102 3.98 0.24 -4.24
N GLY A 103 3.21 -0.58 -4.96
CA GLY A 103 3.12 -2.02 -4.66
C GLY A 103 4.46 -2.75 -4.84
N ARG A 104 5.26 -2.37 -5.83
CA ARG A 104 6.60 -2.93 -6.03
C ARG A 104 7.55 -2.53 -4.90
N TRP A 105 7.58 -1.27 -4.50
CA TRP A 105 8.43 -0.81 -3.39
C TRP A 105 8.05 -1.47 -2.07
N LEU A 106 6.75 -1.70 -1.83
CA LEU A 106 6.27 -2.44 -0.66
C LEU A 106 6.65 -3.92 -0.71
N LYS A 107 6.63 -4.58 -1.88
CA LYS A 107 7.07 -5.98 -1.99
C LYS A 107 8.57 -6.14 -1.68
N LYS A 108 9.36 -5.12 -2.01
CA LYS A 108 10.83 -5.14 -1.88
C LYS A 108 11.33 -4.52 -0.56
N ASP A 109 10.44 -4.10 0.34
CA ASP A 109 10.77 -3.36 1.56
C ASP A 109 11.75 -2.21 1.29
N THR A 110 11.46 -1.44 0.25
CA THR A 110 12.39 -0.41 -0.25
C THR A 110 12.53 0.71 0.80
N PRO A 111 13.75 1.12 1.18
CA PRO A 111 13.90 2.26 2.08
C PRO A 111 13.25 3.52 1.51
N THR A 112 12.57 4.28 2.36
CA THR A 112 11.88 5.52 1.97
C THR A 112 12.82 6.54 1.31
N THR A 113 14.09 6.61 1.75
CA THR A 113 15.13 7.45 1.14
C THR A 113 15.47 7.05 -0.29
N LYS A 114 15.46 5.75 -0.58
CA LYS A 114 15.69 5.25 -1.93
C LYS A 114 14.51 5.60 -2.83
N VAL A 115 13.28 5.44 -2.36
CA VAL A 115 12.08 5.86 -3.11
C VAL A 115 12.08 7.37 -3.37
N PHE A 116 12.49 8.17 -2.38
CA PHE A 116 12.63 9.61 -2.52
C PHE A 116 13.61 9.98 -3.64
N ALA A 117 14.75 9.28 -3.71
CA ALA A 117 15.74 9.44 -4.78
C ALA A 117 15.26 8.92 -6.14
N ASP A 118 14.62 7.74 -6.20
CA ASP A 118 14.07 7.13 -7.42
C ASP A 118 13.02 8.05 -8.08
N LEU A 119 12.29 8.83 -7.28
CA LEU A 119 11.33 9.84 -7.73
C LEU A 119 11.97 11.19 -8.05
N ASN A 120 13.30 11.30 -8.01
CA ASN A 120 14.08 12.51 -8.26
C ASN A 120 13.67 13.71 -7.38
N LEU A 121 13.14 13.46 -6.19
CA LEU A 121 12.63 14.50 -5.29
C LEU A 121 13.75 15.35 -4.68
N ASN A 122 15.01 14.88 -4.73
CA ASN A 122 16.19 15.64 -4.33
C ASN A 122 16.40 16.93 -5.14
N ASN A 123 15.89 16.95 -6.38
CA ASN A 123 16.08 18.04 -7.32
C ASN A 123 14.81 18.92 -7.51
N LEU A 124 13.72 18.60 -6.80
CA LEU A 124 12.49 19.38 -6.87
C LEU A 124 12.49 20.49 -5.81
N PRO A 125 11.94 21.68 -6.13
CA PRO A 125 11.70 22.69 -5.11
C PRO A 125 10.79 22.10 -4.03
N HIS A 126 11.20 22.24 -2.77
CA HIS A 126 10.50 21.63 -1.65
C HIS A 126 9.07 22.18 -1.49
N GLY A 127 8.13 21.32 -1.07
CA GLY A 127 6.74 21.73 -0.79
C GLY A 127 5.81 21.82 -2.00
N THR A 128 6.20 21.24 -3.14
CA THR A 128 5.38 21.29 -4.36
C THR A 128 4.21 20.33 -4.36
N ASP A 129 3.11 20.73 -5.00
CA ASP A 129 1.98 19.91 -5.46
C ASP A 129 2.37 18.81 -6.49
N ALA A 130 3.68 18.57 -6.66
CA ALA A 130 4.25 17.60 -7.56
C ALA A 130 3.66 16.21 -7.31
N VAL A 131 3.37 15.55 -8.41
CA VAL A 131 2.63 14.30 -8.39
C VAL A 131 3.51 13.16 -7.86
N GLU A 132 4.82 13.27 -8.06
CA GLU A 132 5.87 12.43 -7.51
C GLU A 132 5.90 12.54 -5.99
N TYR A 133 5.84 13.76 -5.45
CA TYR A 133 5.81 13.97 -4.00
C TYR A 133 4.55 13.33 -3.39
N LYS A 134 3.38 13.51 -4.01
CA LYS A 134 2.13 12.85 -3.58
C LYS A 134 2.23 11.32 -3.64
N THR A 135 2.98 10.78 -4.60
CA THR A 135 3.23 9.33 -4.71
C THR A 135 4.11 8.84 -3.57
N TYR A 136 5.16 9.58 -3.24
CA TYR A 136 6.03 9.32 -2.09
C TYR A 136 5.26 9.33 -0.77
N LEU A 137 4.39 10.32 -0.53
CA LEU A 137 3.58 10.37 0.69
C LEU A 137 2.68 9.13 0.85
N LYS A 138 2.01 8.71 -0.24
CA LYS A 138 1.20 7.48 -0.25
C LYS A 138 2.04 6.24 0.03
N TYR A 139 3.28 6.20 -0.45
CA TYR A 139 4.20 5.10 -0.17
C TYR A 139 4.56 5.04 1.32
N VAL A 140 4.98 6.16 1.91
CA VAL A 140 5.33 6.25 3.35
C VAL A 140 4.13 5.85 4.21
N GLU A 141 2.93 6.34 3.89
CA GLU A 141 1.71 5.98 4.59
C GLU A 141 1.39 4.48 4.50
N ALA A 142 1.50 3.90 3.30
CA ALA A 142 1.24 2.48 3.07
C ALA A 142 2.26 1.58 3.77
N LEU A 143 3.53 2.00 3.82
CA LEU A 143 4.59 1.30 4.56
C LEU A 143 4.37 1.43 6.07
N GLY A 144 4.00 2.62 6.55
CA GLY A 144 3.68 2.89 7.96
C GLY A 144 2.55 2.02 8.48
N LYS A 145 1.46 1.86 7.70
CA LYS A 145 0.35 0.94 8.02
C LYS A 145 0.77 -0.52 8.16
N ARG A 146 1.92 -0.90 7.57
CA ARG A 146 2.48 -2.25 7.65
C ARG A 146 3.67 -2.36 8.60
N ALA A 147 4.06 -1.27 9.27
CA ALA A 147 5.29 -1.23 10.07
C ALA A 147 5.35 -2.36 11.13
N TYR A 148 4.23 -2.65 11.79
CA TYR A 148 4.14 -3.72 12.81
C TYR A 148 4.19 -5.16 12.25
N GLN A 149 4.21 -5.34 10.93
CA GLN A 149 4.52 -6.63 10.31
C GLN A 149 6.03 -6.92 10.31
N TYR A 150 6.84 -5.89 10.56
CA TYR A 150 8.29 -5.98 10.60
C TYR A 150 8.81 -5.92 12.04
N ASP A 151 10.00 -6.48 12.25
CA ASP A 151 10.75 -6.27 13.50
C ASP A 151 11.12 -4.78 13.65
N PHE A 152 10.92 -4.20 14.84
CA PHE A 152 11.22 -2.79 15.09
C PHE A 152 12.68 -2.41 14.80
N LYS A 153 13.62 -3.37 14.85
CA LYS A 153 15.03 -3.18 14.51
C LYS A 153 15.24 -2.77 13.05
N VAL A 154 14.34 -3.14 12.14
CA VAL A 154 14.44 -2.73 10.73
C VAL A 154 13.76 -1.40 10.42
N TRP A 155 12.92 -0.88 11.32
CA TRP A 155 12.17 0.37 11.08
C TRP A 155 13.09 1.56 10.78
N ARG A 156 14.20 1.69 11.51
CA ARG A 156 15.20 2.73 11.27
C ARG A 156 15.79 2.66 9.86
N ASN A 157 15.97 1.46 9.31
CA ASN A 157 16.49 1.28 7.95
C ASN A 157 15.44 1.59 6.87
N LEU A 158 14.15 1.37 7.17
CA LEU A 158 13.05 1.61 6.25
C LEU A 158 12.62 3.09 6.22
N PHE A 159 12.43 3.69 7.39
CA PHE A 159 11.88 5.04 7.55
C PHE A 159 12.95 6.10 7.82
N GLY A 160 14.11 5.73 8.36
CA GLY A 160 15.15 6.67 8.70
C GLY A 160 15.89 7.24 7.49
N GLY A 161 16.87 8.11 7.77
CA GLY A 161 17.70 8.76 6.78
C GLY A 161 16.99 9.83 5.95
N GLY A 162 17.76 10.47 5.07
CA GLY A 162 17.28 11.57 4.24
C GLY A 162 17.60 12.94 4.83
N THR A 163 17.05 13.98 4.20
CA THR A 163 17.21 15.36 4.68
C THR A 163 16.38 15.60 5.95
N ARG A 164 16.72 16.68 6.69
CA ARG A 164 15.94 17.12 7.86
C ARG A 164 14.45 17.28 7.52
N GLN A 165 14.16 17.89 6.38
CA GLN A 165 12.78 18.12 5.92
C GLN A 165 12.08 16.81 5.56
N GLU A 166 12.76 15.90 4.85
CA GLU A 166 12.22 14.58 4.53
C GLU A 166 11.83 13.81 5.79
N LEU A 167 12.69 13.82 6.81
CA LEU A 167 12.41 13.19 8.11
C LEU A 167 11.22 13.82 8.83
N LEU A 168 11.08 15.15 8.80
CA LEU A 168 9.95 15.86 9.40
C LEU A 168 8.63 15.50 8.71
N GLU A 169 8.64 15.39 7.37
CA GLU A 169 7.46 14.99 6.59
C GLU A 169 7.07 13.53 6.86
N LYS A 170 8.05 12.62 6.93
CA LYS A 170 7.80 11.23 7.38
C LYS A 170 7.17 11.22 8.77
N ALA A 171 7.71 12.02 9.71
CA ALA A 171 7.19 12.11 11.07
C ALA A 171 5.73 12.56 11.10
N ARG A 172 5.36 13.59 10.30
CA ARG A 172 3.98 14.08 10.17
C ARG A 172 3.00 13.00 9.71
N ILE A 173 3.39 12.21 8.71
CA ILE A 173 2.55 11.15 8.14
C ILE A 173 2.43 9.97 9.10
N LEU A 174 3.52 9.61 9.78
CA LEU A 174 3.59 8.44 10.64
C LEU A 174 2.99 8.68 12.02
N LYS A 175 2.99 9.93 12.54
CA LYS A 175 2.43 10.28 13.85
C LYS A 175 1.02 9.71 14.10
N PRO A 176 0.04 9.84 13.19
CA PRO A 176 -1.29 9.25 13.40
C PRO A 176 -1.35 7.72 13.19
N LEU A 177 -0.29 7.09 12.67
CA LEU A 177 -0.24 5.66 12.35
C LEU A 177 0.49 4.83 13.41
N VAL A 178 1.30 5.46 14.25
CA VAL A 178 2.07 4.80 15.31
C VAL A 178 1.30 4.72 16.62
N THR A 179 1.65 3.76 17.48
CA THR A 179 1.01 3.56 18.79
C THR A 179 1.63 4.41 19.88
N SER A 180 2.90 4.76 19.74
CA SER A 180 3.63 5.57 20.71
C SER A 180 4.64 6.51 20.05
N GLU A 181 5.05 7.55 20.79
CA GLU A 181 6.15 8.43 20.37
C GLU A 181 7.47 7.65 20.24
N THR A 182 7.69 6.64 21.10
CA THR A 182 8.85 5.76 21.01
C THR A 182 8.93 5.05 19.65
N ASP A 183 7.80 4.59 19.11
CA ASP A 183 7.75 3.97 17.78
C ASP A 183 8.15 4.98 16.69
N LEU A 184 7.65 6.21 16.79
CA LEU A 184 8.02 7.30 15.87
C LEU A 184 9.52 7.60 15.96
N ILE A 185 10.07 7.66 17.18
CA ILE A 185 11.50 7.85 17.43
C ILE A 185 12.31 6.69 16.85
N LEU A 186 11.84 5.44 16.92
CA LEU A 186 12.52 4.30 16.30
C LEU A 186 12.48 4.36 14.77
N MET A 187 11.40 4.87 14.18
CA MET A 187 11.25 5.03 12.73
C MET A 187 12.10 6.18 12.18
N VAL A 188 11.86 7.43 12.62
CA VAL A 188 12.40 8.65 12.00
C VAL A 188 13.46 9.37 12.82
N GLY A 189 13.54 9.09 14.12
CA GLY A 189 14.60 9.59 15.01
C GLY A 189 14.18 10.79 15.84
N THR A 190 14.83 10.93 17.00
CA THR A 190 14.46 11.89 18.05
C THR A 190 14.43 13.33 17.53
N ARG A 191 15.40 13.72 16.70
CA ARG A 191 15.47 15.09 16.16
C ARG A 191 14.23 15.47 15.34
N ALA A 192 13.72 14.55 14.52
CA ALA A 192 12.54 14.81 13.71
C ALA A 192 11.26 14.93 14.55
N VAL A 193 11.16 14.13 15.62
CA VAL A 193 10.02 14.16 16.56
C VAL A 193 10.02 15.45 17.37
N LEU A 194 11.16 15.84 17.95
CA LEU A 194 11.29 17.09 18.71
C LEU A 194 10.92 18.33 17.88
N GLU A 195 11.27 18.35 16.59
CA GLU A 195 10.92 19.44 15.69
C GLU A 195 9.44 19.45 15.29
N LEU A 196 8.79 18.29 15.30
CA LEU A 196 7.37 18.15 15.01
C LEU A 196 6.49 18.74 16.11
N ASP A 197 6.91 18.58 17.37
CA ASP A 197 6.16 19.00 18.55
C ASP A 197 6.49 20.44 19.02
N GLY A 198 7.39 21.14 18.32
CA GLY A 198 7.83 22.50 18.65
C GLY A 198 8.80 22.53 19.85
N PRO A 199 9.14 23.72 20.39
CA PRO A 199 10.02 23.82 21.56
C PRO A 199 9.37 23.13 22.76
N ILE A 200 9.85 21.92 23.02
CA ILE A 200 9.76 21.08 24.22
C ILE A 200 8.91 21.68 25.35
N ASN A 201 7.71 21.14 25.55
CA ASN A 201 7.04 21.18 26.84
C ASN A 201 7.15 19.77 27.46
N PHE A 202 8.25 19.52 28.18
CA PHE A 202 8.40 18.34 29.01
C PHE A 202 7.43 18.45 30.19
N SER A 203 6.16 18.13 29.98
CA SER A 203 5.34 17.63 31.08
C SER A 203 5.77 16.19 31.35
N ILE A 204 6.98 16.04 31.90
CA ILE A 204 7.41 14.79 32.55
C ILE A 204 6.51 14.64 33.77
N LEU A 205 5.43 13.90 33.58
CA LEU A 205 4.69 13.34 34.69
C LEU A 205 5.56 12.20 35.25
N GLY A 206 6.20 12.45 36.40
CA GLY A 206 6.80 11.40 37.22
C GLY A 206 8.32 11.33 37.17
N LEU A 207 8.99 12.23 37.91
CA LEU A 207 10.25 11.96 38.62
C LEU A 207 10.56 13.13 39.55
N ALA A 208 9.74 13.29 40.59
CA ALA A 208 10.11 14.07 41.76
C ALA A 208 9.80 13.23 43.00
N GLY A 209 10.84 12.80 43.69
CA GLY A 209 10.71 12.19 45.01
C GLY A 209 11.46 10.89 45.23
N PHE A 210 12.76 10.82 44.91
CA PHE A 210 13.70 10.00 45.69
C PHE A 210 15.06 10.68 45.70
N GLY A 211 15.40 11.28 46.83
CA GLY A 211 16.67 11.93 47.10
C GLY A 211 16.80 12.09 48.61
N LEU A 212 17.52 11.12 49.20
CA LEU A 212 18.04 10.95 50.56
C LEU A 212 18.15 12.20 51.43
#